data_AF-A0A3D2I0U4-F1
#
_entry.id   AF-A0A3D2I0U4-F1
#
_cell.length_a   1.000
_cell.length_b   1.000
_cell.length_c   1.000
_cell.angle_alpha   90.00
_cell.angle_beta   90.00
_cell.angle_gamma   90.00
#
_symmetry.space_group_name_H-M   'P 1'
#
loop_
_entity.id
_entity.type
_entity.pdbx_description
1 polymer ?
#
loop_
_entity_poly.entity_id
_entity_poly.type
_entity_poly.pdbx_seq_one_letter_code
_entity_poly.pdbx_strand_id
1 'polypeptide(L)' 'MGTCCVSGCGDINMDEENKKFTLAGKEYHEGDYISIDGSTGNIYDGVIKTVDATIAGEFGRVMEWADKFRTMKVRTNAD' A
#
# COMPACT_ATOMS: atom_id res chain seq x y z
N MET A 1 2.59 -9.84 4.55
CA MET A 1 1.70 -9.71 3.37
C MET A 1 2.15 -8.66 2.37
N GLY A 2 2.88 -7.58 2.73
CA GLY A 2 3.45 -6.65 1.73
C GLY A 2 2.41 -5.87 0.90
N THR A 3 1.14 -5.95 1.29
CA THR A 3 0.01 -5.29 0.64
C THR A 3 -0.05 -3.83 1.07
N CYS A 4 -0.40 -2.95 0.12
CA CYS A 4 -0.66 -1.54 0.39
C CYS A 4 -1.75 -1.39 1.47
N CYS A 5 -1.51 -0.54 2.47
CA CYS A 5 -2.45 -0.28 3.56
C CYS A 5 -2.39 1.19 3.95
N VAL A 6 -3.57 1.82 4.02
CA VAL A 6 -3.78 3.10 4.71
C VAL A 6 -4.67 2.78 5.90
N SER A 7 -4.22 3.10 7.11
CA SER A 7 -4.93 2.81 8.36
C SER A 7 -5.07 4.08 9.19
N GLY A 8 -6.10 4.14 10.04
CA GLY A 8 -6.36 5.29 10.90
C GLY A 8 -6.98 6.51 10.21
N CYS A 9 -7.64 6.34 9.07
CA CYS A 9 -8.40 7.41 8.43
C CYS A 9 -9.72 7.65 9.18
N GLY A 10 -9.68 8.50 10.22
CA GLY A 10 -10.84 8.83 11.06
C GLY A 10 -11.91 9.68 10.35
N ASP A 11 -11.59 10.23 9.17
CA ASP A 11 -12.52 10.99 8.34
C ASP A 11 -13.50 10.11 7.55
N ILE A 12 -13.28 8.79 7.54
CA ILE A 12 -14.20 7.83 6.92
C ILE A 12 -15.38 7.62 7.87
N ASN A 13 -16.59 7.91 7.37
CA ASN A 13 -17.82 7.54 8.05
C ASN A 13 -18.39 6.28 7.36
N MET A 14 -18.27 5.14 8.06
CA MET A 14 -18.62 3.81 7.56
C MET A 14 -20.10 3.48 7.85
N ASP A 15 -20.80 3.00 6.85
CA ASP A 15 -22.16 2.46 6.95
C ASP A 15 -22.13 0.99 6.46
N GLU A 16 -21.93 0.09 7.42
CA GLU A 16 -21.78 -1.35 7.15
C GLU A 16 -23.09 -1.99 6.68
N GLU A 17 -24.24 -1.50 7.13
CA GLU A 17 -25.56 -2.04 6.78
C GLU A 17 -25.87 -1.78 5.29
N ASN A 18 -25.54 -0.59 4.81
CA ASN A 18 -25.74 -0.20 3.42
C ASN A 18 -24.50 -0.42 2.54
N LYS A 19 -23.44 -1.04 3.07
CA LYS A 19 -22.19 -1.37 2.37
C LYS A 19 -21.59 -0.17 1.65
N LYS A 20 -21.52 0.96 2.36
CA LYS A 20 -21.03 2.23 1.84
C LYS A 20 -20.21 2.99 2.87
N PHE A 21 -19.40 3.93 2.41
CA PHE A 21 -18.73 4.87 3.30
C PHE A 21 -18.69 6.26 2.68
N THR A 22 -18.58 7.28 3.52
CA THR A 22 -18.35 8.65 3.06
C THR A 22 -16.97 9.12 3.47
N LEU A 23 -16.31 9.83 2.56
CA LEU A 23 -14.99 10.43 2.77
C LEU A 23 -14.96 11.77 2.05
N ALA A 24 -14.52 12.83 2.76
CA ALA A 24 -14.41 14.18 2.21
C ALA A 24 -15.70 14.70 1.50
N GLY A 25 -16.88 14.27 1.97
CA GLY A 25 -18.18 14.64 1.41
C GLY A 25 -18.61 13.85 0.17
N LYS A 26 -17.85 12.83 -0.24
CA LYS A 26 -18.21 11.90 -1.30
C LYS A 26 -18.63 10.55 -0.73
N GLU A 27 -19.66 9.94 -1.31
CA GLU A 27 -20.16 8.60 -0.96
C GLU A 27 -19.58 7.55 -1.92
N TYR A 28 -19.14 6.43 -1.34
CA TYR A 28 -18.55 5.28 -2.02
C TYR A 28 -19.35 4.04 -1.65
N HIS A 29 -19.68 3.23 -2.65
CA HIS A 29 -20.41 1.98 -2.50
C HIS A 29 -19.51 0.77 -2.73
N GLU A 30 -19.94 -0.39 -2.23
CA GLU A 30 -19.33 -1.66 -2.58
C GLU A 30 -19.26 -1.83 -4.11
N GLY A 31 -18.06 -2.12 -4.62
CA GLY A 31 -17.78 -2.25 -6.05
C GLY A 31 -17.22 -1.00 -6.70
N ASP A 32 -17.25 0.15 -6.04
CA ASP A 32 -16.62 1.38 -6.54
C ASP A 32 -15.09 1.24 -6.52
N TYR A 33 -14.45 1.79 -7.55
CA TYR A 33 -13.00 1.82 -7.63
C TYR A 33 -12.43 2.98 -6.81
N ILE A 34 -11.49 2.64 -5.94
CA ILE A 34 -10.65 3.58 -5.22
C ILE A 34 -9.18 3.17 -5.38
N SER A 35 -8.28 4.13 -5.32
CA SER A 35 -6.84 3.89 -5.32
C SER A 35 -6.25 4.40 -4.00
N ILE A 36 -5.32 3.65 -3.42
CA ILE A 36 -4.67 4.02 -2.16
C ILE A 36 -3.15 3.97 -2.28
N ASP A 37 -2.48 4.91 -1.62
CA ASP A 37 -1.02 4.93 -1.50
C ASP A 37 -0.61 4.77 -0.04
N GLY A 38 -0.13 3.59 0.31
CA GLY A 38 0.33 3.23 1.66
C GLY A 38 1.66 3.86 2.06
N SER A 39 2.36 4.55 1.14
CA SER A 39 3.59 5.28 1.46
C SER A 39 3.27 6.69 1.99
N THR A 40 2.28 7.35 1.39
CA THR A 40 1.88 8.71 1.76
C THR A 40 0.64 8.76 2.66
N GLY A 41 -0.15 7.69 2.69
CA GLY A 41 -1.44 7.65 3.40
C GLY A 41 -2.60 8.24 2.60
N ASN A 42 -2.39 8.56 1.32
CA ASN A 42 -3.40 9.21 0.49
C ASN A 42 -4.41 8.22 -0.08
N ILE A 43 -5.67 8.68 -0.16
CA ILE A 43 -6.80 7.97 -0.77
C ILE A 43 -7.24 8.79 -1.98
N TYR A 44 -7.39 8.11 -3.11
CA TYR A 44 -7.74 8.72 -4.39
C TYR A 44 -9.02 8.12 -4.94
N ASP A 45 -9.80 8.99 -5.57
CA ASP A 45 -11.03 8.64 -6.24
C ASP A 45 -10.76 7.99 -7.61
N GLY A 46 -11.32 6.80 -7.85
CA GLY A 46 -11.17 6.07 -9.10
C GLY A 46 -9.88 5.24 -9.23
N VAL A 47 -9.59 4.83 -10.46
CA VAL A 47 -8.44 3.95 -10.80
C VAL A 47 -7.25 4.81 -11.25
N ILE A 48 -6.22 4.89 -10.42
CA ILE A 48 -4.93 5.45 -10.80
C ILE A 48 -4.10 4.38 -11.49
N LYS A 49 -3.50 4.71 -12.63
CA LYS A 49 -2.60 3.80 -13.34
C LYS A 49 -1.37 3.52 -12.49
N THR A 50 -1.16 2.25 -12.17
CA THR A 50 0.05 1.78 -11.52
C THR A 50 1.24 1.80 -12.48
N VAL A 51 2.43 1.97 -11.94
CA VAL A 51 3.68 1.79 -12.67
C VAL A 51 4.26 0.41 -12.36
N ASP A 52 4.85 -0.23 -13.35
CA ASP A 52 5.55 -1.49 -13.11
C ASP A 52 6.73 -1.27 -12.18
N ALA A 53 6.78 -2.05 -11.10
CA ALA A 53 7.90 -2.03 -10.18
C ALA A 53 9.15 -2.54 -10.90
N THR A 54 10.13 -1.65 -11.08
CA THR A 54 11.41 -2.00 -11.69
C THR A 54 12.45 -2.17 -10.59
N ILE A 55 13.01 -3.37 -10.47
CA ILE A 55 14.23 -3.59 -9.68
C ILE A 55 15.38 -3.00 -10.50
N ALA A 56 15.76 -1.75 -10.19
CA ALA A 56 16.87 -1.09 -10.85
C ALA A 56 18.18 -1.86 -10.57
N GLY A 57 19.06 -2.02 -11.58
CA GLY A 57 20.30 -2.79 -11.45
C GLY A 57 21.22 -2.34 -10.31
N GLU A 58 21.14 -1.07 -9.89
CA GLU A 58 21.83 -0.53 -8.73
C GLU A 58 21.42 -1.17 -7.40
N PHE A 59 20.16 -1.62 -7.29
CA PHE A 59 19.68 -2.32 -6.10
C PHE A 59 20.49 -3.60 -5.83
N GLY A 60 20.77 -4.37 -6.88
CA GLY A 60 21.57 -5.60 -6.76
C GLY A 60 22.99 -5.34 -6.24
N ARG A 61 23.65 -4.30 -6.75
CA ARG A 61 25.01 -3.92 -6.31
C ARG A 61 25.03 -3.49 -4.84
N VAL A 62 24.02 -2.76 -4.39
CA VAL A 62 23.89 -2.37 -2.98
C VAL A 62 23.60 -3.58 -2.10
N MET A 63 22.76 -4.52 -2.54
CA MET A 63 22.46 -5.76 -1.80
C MET A 63 23.71 -6.63 -1.64
N GLU A 64 24.56 -6.76 -2.67
CA GLU A 64 25.84 -7.49 -2.56
C GLU A 64 26.78 -6.88 -1.52
N TRP A 65 26.89 -5.56 -1.50
CA TRP A 65 27.69 -4.88 -0.47
C TRP A 65 27.09 -5.06 0.92
N ALA A 66 25.78 -4.94 1.06
CA ALA A 66 25.09 -5.16 2.33
C ALA A 66 25.31 -6.59 2.86
N ASP A 67 25.20 -7.60 1.99
CA ASP A 67 25.43 -9.00 2.32
C ASP A 67 26.89 -9.29 2.71
N LYS A 68 27.85 -8.61 2.07
CA LYS A 68 29.28 -8.77 2.37
C LYS A 68 29.64 -8.33 3.81
N PHE A 69 29.00 -7.29 4.32
CA PHE A 69 29.34 -6.72 5.63
C PHE A 69 28.37 -7.10 6.76
N ARG A 70 27.17 -7.61 6.44
CA ARG A 70 26.22 -8.00 7.50
C ARG A 70 26.73 -9.19 8.28
N THR A 71 26.61 -9.12 9.59
CA THR A 71 26.85 -10.24 10.51
C THR A 71 25.55 -10.95 10.87
N MET A 72 24.43 -10.21 10.91
CA MET A 72 23.11 -10.77 11.14
C MET A 72 22.57 -11.52 9.91
N LYS A 73 21.92 -12.66 10.15
CA LYS A 73 21.21 -13.43 9.13
C LYS A 73 19.81 -12.87 8.91
N VAL A 74 19.42 -12.67 7.66
CA VAL A 74 18.04 -12.33 7.28
C VAL A 74 17.30 -13.63 6.96
N ARG A 75 16.14 -13.83 7.58
CA ARG A 75 15.22 -14.96 7.32
C ARG A 75 13.85 -14.39 6.97
N THR A 76 13.02 -15.19 6.35
CA THR A 76 11.64 -14.81 6.04
C THR A 76 10.67 -15.46 7.04
N ASN A 77 9.65 -14.72 7.44
CA ASN A 77 8.47 -15.27 8.10
C ASN A 77 7.48 -15.63 6.98
N ALA A 78 7.30 -16.92 6.75
CA ALA A 78 6.38 -17.47 5.75
C ALA A 78 5.58 -18.60 6.39
N ASP A 79 4.27 -18.56 6.21
CA ASP A 79 3.31 -19.59 6.62
C ASP A 79 3.13 -20.62 5.51
#